data_AF-A0A7V5TLZ2-F1
#
_entry.id   AF-A0A7V5TLZ2-F1
#
_cell.length_a   1.000
_cell.length_b   1.000
_cell.length_c   1.000
_cell.angle_alpha   90.00
_cell.angle_beta   90.00
_cell.angle_gamma   90.00
#
_symmetry.space_group_name_H-M   'P 1'
#
loop_
_entity.id
_entity.type
_entity.pdbx_description
1 polymer ?
#
loop_
_entity_poly.entity_id
_entity_poly.type
_entity_poly.pdbx_seq_one_letter_code
_entity_poly.pdbx_strand_id
1 'polypeptide(L)'
;MLAGHKNVLDNLPRRRLIQDAVDRREAIVAANGALATWTPPESTGRSPKDTYIVRHPESADTIDWDSPNNIPLEPGTFDMLWEDALETLAAKEQVYITDRVVGADVSYALPVRTVSYWALTALFTDNMFRPIPEDIERSIFAERGFTLLVAPYDKLDRARYEGRLRRLPDGRTSDMAVAMDFDRRLGVVYGSAYGGSVKKLI
;
A
#
# COMPACT_ATOMS: atom_id res chain seq x y z
N MET A 1 -9.95 12.79 0.45
CA MET A 1 -9.80 11.45 -0.14
C MET A 1 -10.90 10.46 0.26
N LEU A 2 -11.46 10.55 1.48
CA LEU A 2 -12.61 9.73 1.91
C LEU A 2 -13.67 10.59 2.62
N ALA A 3 -13.88 11.84 2.18
CA ALA A 3 -14.63 12.87 2.90
C ALA A 3 -16.13 12.57 3.16
N GLY A 4 -16.63 11.41 2.73
CA GLY A 4 -17.97 10.91 3.02
C GLY A 4 -18.02 9.47 3.54
N HIS A 5 -16.87 8.85 3.85
CA HIS A 5 -16.85 7.49 4.37
C HIS A 5 -17.35 7.49 5.83
N LYS A 6 -18.34 6.64 6.13
CA LYS A 6 -19.09 6.70 7.40
C LYS A 6 -18.29 6.25 8.63
N ASN A 7 -17.25 5.46 8.44
CA ASN A 7 -16.48 4.85 9.52
C ASN A 7 -14.98 4.83 9.16
N VAL A 8 -14.30 5.93 9.43
CA VAL A 8 -12.85 6.09 9.25
C VAL A 8 -12.21 6.04 10.62
N LEU A 9 -11.28 5.10 10.81
CA LEU A 9 -10.53 4.90 12.03
C LEU A 9 -9.12 5.47 11.86
N ASP A 10 -8.89 6.65 12.42
CA ASP A 10 -7.63 7.37 12.28
C ASP A 10 -6.67 7.03 13.43
N ASN A 11 -5.46 6.56 13.09
CA ASN A 11 -4.33 6.33 14.00
C ASN A 11 -4.71 5.58 15.28
N LEU A 12 -5.46 4.48 15.13
CA LEU A 12 -5.90 3.69 16.28
C LEU A 12 -4.71 3.19 17.13
N PRO A 13 -4.86 3.17 18.46
CA PRO A 13 -3.85 2.58 19.33
C PRO A 13 -3.59 1.11 18.96
N ARG A 14 -2.33 0.67 19.01
CA ARG A 14 -1.91 -0.70 18.70
C ARG A 14 -2.79 -1.79 19.33
N ARG A 15 -3.18 -1.64 20.60
CA ARG A 15 -4.07 -2.60 21.29
C ARG A 15 -5.40 -2.77 20.56
N ARG A 16 -5.99 -1.69 20.04
CA ARG A 16 -7.23 -1.73 19.25
C ARG A 16 -7.00 -2.41 17.91
N LEU A 17 -5.91 -2.08 17.20
CA LEU A 17 -5.56 -2.75 15.94
C LEU A 17 -5.36 -4.27 16.12
N ILE A 18 -4.72 -4.71 17.21
CA ILE A 18 -4.58 -6.12 17.57
C ILE A 18 -5.96 -6.76 17.80
N GLN A 19 -6.81 -6.11 18.60
CA GLN A 19 -8.15 -6.59 18.90
C GLN A 19 -8.98 -6.73 17.63
N ASP A 20 -9.01 -5.70 16.80
CA ASP A 20 -9.79 -5.67 15.56
C ASP A 20 -9.28 -6.75 14.58
N ALA A 21 -7.96 -6.94 14.43
CA ALA A 21 -7.39 -8.01 13.59
C ALA A 21 -7.78 -9.42 14.07
N VAL A 22 -7.89 -9.64 15.38
CA VAL A 22 -8.32 -10.93 15.95
C VAL A 22 -9.83 -11.13 15.79
N ASP A 23 -10.65 -10.12 16.12
CA ASP A 23 -12.11 -10.18 16.04
C ASP A 23 -12.58 -10.39 14.59
N ARG A 24 -11.87 -9.80 13.64
CA ARG A 24 -12.12 -9.92 12.20
C ARG A 24 -11.49 -11.18 11.59
N ARG A 25 -10.85 -12.03 12.39
CA ARG A 25 -10.19 -13.28 11.98
C ARG A 25 -9.10 -13.08 10.92
N GLU A 26 -8.42 -11.95 10.97
CA GLU A 26 -7.26 -11.64 10.12
C GLU A 26 -5.98 -12.25 10.69
N ALA A 27 -5.98 -12.56 11.99
CA ALA A 27 -4.90 -13.23 12.70
C ALA A 27 -5.45 -14.10 13.84
N ILE A 28 -4.62 -15.02 14.33
CA ILE A 28 -4.89 -15.83 15.54
C ILE A 28 -3.80 -15.54 16.57
N VAL A 29 -4.18 -15.45 17.84
CA VAL A 29 -3.23 -15.29 18.95
C VAL A 29 -2.56 -16.63 19.25
N ALA A 30 -1.24 -16.70 19.07
CA ALA A 30 -0.44 -17.86 19.44
C ALA A 30 -0.22 -17.93 20.96
N ALA A 31 0.23 -19.09 21.47
CA ALA A 31 0.41 -19.31 22.91
C ALA A 31 1.37 -18.31 23.60
N ASN A 32 2.30 -17.70 22.85
CA ASN A 32 3.24 -16.69 23.34
C ASN A 32 2.73 -15.25 23.19
N GLY A 33 1.48 -15.05 22.76
CA GLY A 33 0.89 -13.73 22.53
C GLY A 33 1.24 -13.09 21.18
N ALA A 34 2.06 -13.75 20.33
CA ALA A 34 2.28 -13.29 18.96
C ALA A 34 1.02 -13.50 18.11
N LEU A 35 0.84 -12.65 17.09
CA LEU A 35 -0.21 -12.86 16.10
C LEU A 35 0.32 -13.76 14.98
N ALA A 36 -0.26 -14.94 14.84
CA ALA A 36 -0.07 -15.81 13.70
C ALA A 36 -0.97 -15.33 12.55
N THR A 37 -0.36 -15.08 11.40
CA THR A 37 -1.02 -14.54 10.21
C THR A 37 -0.80 -15.47 9.02
N TRP A 38 -1.60 -15.30 7.97
CA TRP A 38 -1.49 -16.05 6.74
C TRP A 38 -1.87 -15.18 5.55
N THR A 39 -1.33 -15.55 4.39
CA THR A 39 -1.63 -14.92 3.11
C THR A 39 -2.05 -16.01 2.11
N PRO A 40 -2.86 -15.68 1.10
CA PRO A 40 -3.09 -16.58 -0.03
C PRO A 40 -1.76 -17.04 -0.67
N PRO A 41 -1.71 -18.22 -1.32
CA PRO A 41 -0.48 -18.76 -1.92
C PRO A 41 0.24 -17.78 -2.84
N GLU A 42 -0.52 -17.01 -3.64
CA GLU A 42 0.00 -16.00 -4.57
C GLU A 42 0.54 -14.72 -3.89
N SER A 43 0.38 -14.60 -2.56
CA SER A 43 0.82 -13.47 -1.74
C SER A 43 1.74 -13.89 -0.59
N THR A 44 2.42 -15.03 -0.71
CA THR A 44 3.41 -15.49 0.29
C THR A 44 4.77 -14.78 0.18
N GLY A 45 4.93 -13.90 -0.81
CA GLY A 45 6.13 -13.11 -1.02
C GLY A 45 5.87 -11.92 -1.94
N ARG A 46 6.96 -11.29 -2.39
CA ARG A 46 6.88 -10.19 -3.36
C ARG A 46 6.39 -10.70 -4.71
N SER A 47 5.79 -9.79 -5.47
CA SER A 47 5.44 -9.98 -6.89
C SER A 47 6.21 -8.98 -7.76
N PRO A 48 7.53 -9.16 -7.99
CA PRO A 48 8.35 -8.17 -8.69
C PRO A 48 7.83 -7.84 -10.09
N LYS A 49 7.30 -8.83 -10.81
CA LYS A 49 6.75 -8.65 -12.17
C LYS A 49 5.39 -7.93 -12.19
N ASP A 50 4.79 -7.72 -11.02
CA ASP A 50 3.55 -6.98 -10.82
C ASP A 50 3.82 -5.69 -10.03
N THR A 51 5.10 -5.29 -9.94
CA THR A 51 5.55 -4.04 -9.31
C THR A 51 5.95 -3.04 -10.38
N TYR A 52 5.35 -1.86 -10.38
CA TYR A 52 5.48 -0.87 -11.46
C TYR A 52 5.83 0.52 -10.93
N ILE A 53 6.50 1.31 -11.78
CA ILE A 53 6.82 2.72 -11.53
C ILE A 53 6.13 3.54 -12.62
N VAL A 54 5.37 4.57 -12.23
CA VAL A 54 4.74 5.47 -13.19
C VAL A 54 5.81 6.24 -13.97
N ARG A 55 5.70 6.22 -15.29
CA ARG A 55 6.65 6.90 -16.18
C ARG A 55 6.13 8.30 -16.52
N HIS A 56 6.52 9.27 -15.71
CA HIS A 56 6.33 10.69 -16.01
C HIS A 56 7.53 11.27 -16.78
N PRO A 57 7.32 12.29 -17.63
CA PRO A 57 8.43 12.98 -18.28
C PRO A 57 9.43 13.60 -17.30
N GLU A 58 8.98 14.13 -16.16
CA GLU A 58 9.87 14.82 -15.20
C GLU A 58 10.89 13.88 -14.54
N SER A 59 10.52 12.63 -14.27
CA SER A 59 11.35 11.64 -13.59
C SER A 59 11.96 10.60 -14.53
N ALA A 60 11.54 10.56 -15.80
CA ALA A 60 11.98 9.56 -16.78
C ALA A 60 13.50 9.44 -16.90
N ASP A 61 14.24 10.55 -16.85
CA ASP A 61 15.70 10.55 -17.02
C ASP A 61 16.46 10.20 -15.72
N THR A 62 15.76 10.09 -14.60
CA THR A 62 16.34 9.76 -13.27
C THR A 62 16.11 8.32 -12.84
N ILE A 63 15.21 7.60 -13.53
CA ILE A 63 14.89 6.20 -13.27
C ILE A 63 15.67 5.32 -14.24
N ASP A 64 16.33 4.29 -13.72
CA ASP A 64 17.00 3.25 -14.51
C ASP A 64 15.97 2.30 -15.14
N TRP A 65 15.49 2.61 -16.34
CA TRP A 65 14.52 1.77 -17.06
C TRP A 65 15.11 0.50 -17.67
N ASP A 66 16.44 0.35 -17.71
CA ASP A 66 17.10 -0.87 -18.20
C ASP A 66 17.06 -1.99 -17.15
N SER A 67 16.86 -1.64 -15.88
CA SER A 67 16.64 -2.60 -14.80
C SER A 67 15.38 -3.45 -15.05
N PRO A 68 15.48 -4.79 -14.97
CA PRO A 68 14.32 -5.68 -15.16
C PRO A 68 13.26 -5.56 -14.05
N ASN A 69 13.53 -4.78 -12.99
CA ASN A 69 12.61 -4.54 -11.89
C ASN A 69 11.93 -3.16 -11.95
N ASN A 70 12.36 -2.27 -12.86
CA ASN A 70 11.77 -0.94 -13.02
C ASN A 70 10.78 -0.97 -14.18
N ILE A 71 9.63 -1.60 -13.95
CA ILE A 71 8.63 -1.82 -14.98
C ILE A 71 7.81 -0.53 -15.17
N PRO A 72 7.83 0.10 -16.35
CA PRO A 72 7.12 1.35 -16.57
C PRO A 72 5.60 1.12 -16.58
N LEU A 73 4.87 2.01 -15.92
CA LEU A 73 3.42 2.11 -15.99
C LEU A 73 3.02 3.43 -16.64
N GLU A 74 2.05 3.38 -17.54
CA GLU A 74 1.45 4.60 -18.10
C GLU A 74 0.72 5.38 -16.98
N PRO A 75 0.86 6.72 -16.90
CA PRO A 75 0.13 7.54 -15.92
C PRO A 75 -1.38 7.27 -15.90
N GLY A 76 -2.01 7.16 -17.07
CA GLY A 76 -3.44 6.85 -17.17
C GLY A 76 -3.82 5.48 -16.62
N THR A 77 -2.91 4.48 -16.69
CA THR A 77 -3.14 3.17 -16.06
C THR A 77 -3.02 3.25 -14.54
N PHE A 78 -2.11 4.09 -14.01
CA PHE A 78 -2.05 4.34 -12.57
C PHE A 78 -3.31 5.03 -12.06
N ASP A 79 -3.85 5.99 -12.82
CA ASP A 79 -5.08 6.69 -12.47
C ASP A 79 -6.24 5.71 -12.32
N MET A 80 -6.35 4.74 -13.25
CA MET A 80 -7.33 3.64 -13.14
C MET A 80 -7.12 2.81 -11.85
N LEU A 81 -5.88 2.42 -11.53
CA LEU A 81 -5.58 1.66 -10.32
C LEU A 81 -5.93 2.44 -9.04
N TRP A 82 -5.66 3.75 -9.06
CA TRP A 82 -5.94 4.65 -7.96
C TRP A 82 -7.44 4.83 -7.72
N GLU A 83 -8.20 5.04 -8.80
CA GLU A 83 -9.67 5.10 -8.78
C GLU A 83 -10.27 3.79 -8.26
N ASP A 84 -9.86 2.65 -8.82
CA ASP A 84 -10.36 1.34 -8.39
C ASP A 84 -10.04 1.07 -6.90
N ALA A 85 -8.85 1.48 -6.43
CA ALA A 85 -8.49 1.38 -5.01
C ALA A 85 -9.36 2.27 -4.12
N LEU A 86 -9.67 3.49 -4.55
CA LEU A 86 -10.57 4.41 -3.84
C LEU A 86 -11.99 3.88 -3.78
N GLU A 87 -12.53 3.39 -4.90
CA GLU A 87 -13.85 2.77 -4.96
C GLU A 87 -13.93 1.55 -4.06
N THR A 88 -12.89 0.71 -4.09
CA THR A 88 -12.78 -0.46 -3.22
C THR A 88 -12.81 -0.06 -1.75
N LEU A 89 -12.01 0.93 -1.34
CA LEU A 89 -11.98 1.44 0.03
C LEU A 89 -13.33 2.09 0.41
N ALA A 90 -13.95 2.85 -0.50
CA ALA A 90 -15.22 3.52 -0.27
C ALA A 90 -16.39 2.56 -0.06
N ALA A 91 -16.32 1.37 -0.67
CA ALA A 91 -17.33 0.32 -0.55
C ALA A 91 -17.22 -0.53 0.73
N LYS A 92 -16.15 -0.38 1.52
CA LYS A 92 -15.98 -1.15 2.75
C LYS A 92 -16.78 -0.50 3.89
N GLU A 93 -17.15 -1.32 4.87
CA GLU A 93 -17.85 -0.80 6.05
C GLU A 93 -16.96 0.11 6.89
N GLN A 94 -15.65 -0.14 6.89
CA GLN A 94 -14.67 0.52 7.74
C GLN A 94 -13.32 0.59 7.02
N VAL A 95 -12.60 1.69 7.26
CA VAL A 95 -11.24 1.91 6.79
C VAL A 95 -10.36 2.42 7.92
N TYR A 96 -9.12 1.99 7.92
CA TYR A 96 -8.06 2.36 8.85
C TYR A 96 -7.10 3.32 8.15
N ILE A 97 -6.74 4.40 8.84
CA ILE A 97 -5.69 5.32 8.44
C ILE A 97 -4.56 5.20 9.46
N THR A 98 -3.33 5.03 8.96
CA THR A 98 -2.12 5.08 9.79
C THR A 98 -1.15 6.10 9.21
N ASP A 99 -0.82 7.11 10.01
CA ASP A 99 0.17 8.12 9.69
C ASP A 99 1.43 7.82 10.50
N ARG A 100 2.52 7.56 9.78
CA ARG A 100 3.82 7.16 10.32
C ARG A 100 4.92 7.90 9.57
N VAL A 101 6.17 7.66 9.96
CA VAL A 101 7.33 8.12 9.18
C VAL A 101 8.27 6.97 8.85
N VAL A 102 8.96 7.12 7.71
CA VAL A 102 10.11 6.31 7.32
C VAL A 102 11.37 7.17 7.38
N GLY A 103 12.42 6.64 8.02
CA GLY A 103 13.61 7.40 8.39
C GLY A 103 13.65 7.69 9.89
N ALA A 104 14.78 7.39 10.54
CA ALA A 104 14.96 7.60 11.97
C ALA A 104 15.51 9.00 12.31
N ASP A 105 16.26 9.59 11.37
CA ASP A 105 16.71 10.98 11.46
C ASP A 105 15.56 11.91 11.07
N VAL A 106 15.15 12.78 12.00
CA VAL A 106 14.04 13.71 11.78
C VAL A 106 14.29 14.65 10.61
N SER A 107 15.53 15.03 10.32
CA SER A 107 15.85 15.90 9.18
C SER A 107 15.51 15.28 7.82
N TYR A 108 15.32 13.96 7.76
CA TYR A 108 15.01 13.19 6.56
C TYR A 108 13.80 12.27 6.73
N ALA A 109 13.02 12.41 7.80
CA ALA A 109 11.88 11.56 8.05
C ALA A 109 10.75 11.84 7.03
N LEU A 110 10.38 10.85 6.23
CA LEU A 110 9.31 10.94 5.24
C LEU A 110 7.96 10.60 5.91
N PRO A 111 7.00 11.53 5.97
CA PRO A 111 5.62 11.21 6.37
C PRO A 111 4.98 10.23 5.39
N VAL A 112 4.35 9.18 5.91
CA VAL A 112 3.64 8.17 5.13
C VAL A 112 2.26 7.96 5.71
N ARG A 113 1.24 8.22 4.89
CA ARG A 113 -0.17 7.92 5.20
C ARG A 113 -0.54 6.62 4.50
N THR A 114 -0.90 5.59 5.25
CA THR A 114 -1.43 4.34 4.69
C THR A 114 -2.91 4.20 4.99
N VAL A 115 -3.71 3.91 3.96
CA VAL A 115 -5.15 3.70 4.03
C VAL A 115 -5.48 2.27 3.61
N SER A 116 -6.17 1.52 4.46
CA SER A 116 -6.60 0.15 4.16
C SER A 116 -7.88 -0.20 4.91
N TYR A 117 -8.67 -1.15 4.41
CA TYR A 117 -9.81 -1.69 5.16
C TYR A 117 -9.46 -2.89 6.05
N TRP A 118 -8.18 -3.30 6.04
CA TRP A 118 -7.69 -4.49 6.73
C TRP A 118 -6.91 -4.09 7.99
N ALA A 119 -7.38 -4.52 9.17
CA ALA A 119 -6.82 -4.09 10.46
C ALA A 119 -5.36 -4.55 10.62
N LEU A 120 -5.04 -5.74 10.11
CA LEU A 120 -3.69 -6.29 10.12
C LEU A 120 -2.72 -5.47 9.26
N THR A 121 -3.19 -4.85 8.17
CA THR A 121 -2.36 -3.92 7.37
C THR A 121 -2.01 -2.68 8.19
N ALA A 122 -2.99 -2.09 8.89
CA ALA A 122 -2.75 -0.96 9.78
C ALA A 122 -1.83 -1.33 10.97
N LEU A 123 -2.01 -2.52 11.56
CA LEU A 123 -1.12 -3.01 12.60
C LEU A 123 0.31 -3.24 12.07
N PHE A 124 0.43 -3.74 10.84
CA PHE A 124 1.72 -3.94 10.20
C PHE A 124 2.45 -2.62 10.00
N THR A 125 1.79 -1.58 9.49
CA THR A 125 2.42 -0.25 9.31
C THR A 125 2.75 0.43 10.63
N ASP A 126 1.93 0.30 11.67
CA ASP A 126 2.25 0.78 13.02
C ASP A 126 3.53 0.11 13.59
N ASN A 127 3.70 -1.20 13.37
CA ASN A 127 4.88 -1.93 13.82
C ASN A 127 6.12 -1.65 12.97
N MET A 128 5.95 -1.54 11.65
CA MET A 128 7.07 -1.45 10.70
C MET A 128 7.63 -0.04 10.57
N PHE A 129 6.78 0.97 10.61
CA PHE A 129 7.16 2.38 10.45
C PHE A 129 7.23 3.08 11.80
N ARG A 130 7.87 4.25 11.85
CA ARG A 130 8.14 4.96 13.10
C ARG A 130 7.00 5.92 13.45
N PRO A 131 6.80 6.22 14.75
CA PRO A 131 5.91 7.29 15.15
C PRO A 131 6.37 8.62 14.55
N ILE A 132 5.42 9.51 14.28
CA ILE A 132 5.72 10.87 13.84
C ILE A 132 6.43 11.58 15.00
N PRO A 133 7.65 12.12 14.81
CA PRO A 133 8.33 12.89 15.84
C PRO A 133 7.63 14.24 16.04
N GLU A 134 7.71 14.79 17.25
CA GLU A 134 7.09 16.09 17.59
C GLU A 134 7.63 17.24 16.73
N ASP A 135 8.89 17.15 16.29
CA ASP A 135 9.59 18.13 15.47
C ASP A 135 9.68 17.75 13.99
N ILE A 136 8.68 17.02 13.47
CA ILE A 136 8.61 16.55 12.07
C ILE A 136 8.77 17.68 11.04
N GLU A 137 8.37 18.91 11.38
CA GLU A 137 8.53 20.11 10.55
C GLU A 137 9.99 20.41 10.15
N ARG A 138 10.97 19.84 10.86
CA ARG A 138 12.40 19.94 10.52
C ARG A 138 12.80 19.05 9.34
N SER A 139 11.95 18.10 8.96
CA SER A 139 12.21 17.21 7.84
C SER A 139 12.12 17.96 6.52
N ILE A 140 13.06 17.68 5.62
CA ILE A 140 12.96 18.14 4.22
C ILE A 140 11.75 17.55 3.47
N PHE A 141 11.09 16.55 4.06
CA PHE A 141 9.90 15.89 3.52
C PHE A 141 8.61 16.21 4.30
N ALA A 142 8.62 17.12 5.28
CA ALA A 142 7.46 17.41 6.13
C ALA A 142 6.18 17.65 5.31
N GLU A 143 6.27 18.50 4.28
CA GLU A 143 5.16 18.83 3.37
C GLU A 143 5.13 17.96 2.09
N ARG A 144 5.95 16.90 2.04
CA ARG A 144 6.13 16.03 0.88
C ARG A 144 5.84 14.57 1.24
N GLY A 145 4.81 14.37 2.05
CA GLY A 145 4.37 13.04 2.47
C GLY A 145 3.96 12.13 1.31
N PHE A 146 4.02 10.83 1.56
CA PHE A 146 3.63 9.79 0.61
C PHE A 146 2.32 9.13 1.05
N THR A 147 1.40 8.93 0.12
CA THR A 147 0.10 8.28 0.41
C THR A 147 0.02 6.90 -0.22
N LEU A 148 -0.34 5.89 0.58
CA LEU A 148 -0.55 4.52 0.15
C LEU A 148 -2.02 4.12 0.28
N LEU A 149 -2.59 3.59 -0.79
CA LEU A 149 -3.87 2.87 -0.76
C LEU A 149 -3.60 1.36 -0.84
N VAL A 150 -4.13 0.62 0.12
CA VAL A 150 -3.86 -0.82 0.23
C VAL A 150 -5.17 -1.60 0.27
N ALA A 151 -5.43 -2.36 -0.80
CA ALA A 151 -6.54 -3.29 -0.96
C ALA A 151 -5.99 -4.73 -1.07
N PRO A 152 -5.64 -5.36 0.07
CA PRO A 152 -4.78 -6.55 0.07
C PRO A 152 -5.46 -7.83 -0.46
N TYR A 153 -6.78 -7.97 -0.29
CA TYR A 153 -7.51 -9.20 -0.64
C TYR A 153 -8.50 -9.04 -1.81
N ASP A 154 -8.82 -7.81 -2.24
CA ASP A 154 -9.60 -7.58 -3.45
C ASP A 154 -8.72 -7.77 -4.69
N LYS A 155 -9.30 -8.20 -5.81
CA LYS A 155 -8.59 -8.46 -7.08
C LYS A 155 -9.09 -7.52 -8.17
N LEU A 156 -8.19 -7.06 -9.02
CA LEU A 156 -8.53 -6.19 -10.15
C LEU A 156 -9.39 -6.94 -11.18
N ASP A 157 -10.27 -6.22 -11.85
CA ASP A 157 -10.96 -6.75 -13.03
C ASP A 157 -9.98 -6.92 -14.19
N ARG A 158 -9.62 -8.17 -14.49
CA ARG A 158 -8.64 -8.53 -15.52
C ARG A 158 -8.97 -7.98 -16.91
N ALA A 159 -10.26 -7.86 -17.25
CA ALA A 159 -10.69 -7.37 -18.55
C ALA A 159 -10.41 -5.86 -18.70
N ARG A 160 -10.62 -5.09 -17.64
CA ARG A 160 -10.35 -3.64 -17.59
C ARG A 160 -8.87 -3.31 -17.81
N TYR A 161 -7.96 -4.22 -17.43
CA TYR A 161 -6.51 -4.04 -17.51
C TYR A 161 -5.82 -4.81 -18.64
N GLU A 162 -6.58 -5.40 -19.56
CA GLU A 162 -6.01 -6.11 -20.72
C GLU A 162 -5.08 -5.19 -21.53
N GLY A 163 -3.85 -5.66 -21.79
CA GLY A 163 -2.81 -4.88 -22.46
C GLY A 163 -2.15 -3.79 -21.60
N ARG A 164 -2.59 -3.58 -20.36
CA ARG A 164 -2.08 -2.54 -19.45
C ARG A 164 -1.22 -3.09 -18.32
N LEU A 165 -1.56 -4.28 -17.81
CA LEU A 165 -0.79 -4.99 -16.78
C LEU A 165 -0.13 -6.24 -17.36
N ARG A 166 0.76 -6.84 -16.56
CA ARG A 166 1.45 -8.09 -16.88
C ARG A 166 0.49 -9.17 -17.38
N ARG A 167 0.88 -9.82 -18.48
CA ARG A 167 0.26 -11.07 -18.94
C ARG A 167 0.87 -12.28 -18.22
N LEU A 168 0.01 -13.12 -17.66
CA LEU A 168 0.38 -14.35 -16.95
C LEU A 168 0.70 -15.48 -17.95
N PRO A 169 1.40 -16.55 -17.52
CA PRO A 169 1.74 -17.68 -18.39
C PRO A 169 0.53 -18.40 -19.01
N ASP A 170 -0.63 -18.34 -18.36
CA ASP A 170 -1.89 -18.90 -18.85
C ASP A 170 -2.63 -17.98 -19.83
N GLY A 171 -2.05 -16.84 -20.17
CA GLY A 171 -2.57 -15.89 -21.14
C GLY A 171 -3.45 -14.79 -20.55
N ARG A 172 -3.85 -14.86 -19.27
CA ARG A 172 -4.70 -13.86 -18.61
C ARG A 172 -3.91 -12.61 -18.18
N THR A 173 -4.57 -11.46 -18.07
CA THR A 173 -4.02 -10.26 -17.40
C THR A 173 -3.90 -10.52 -15.90
N SER A 174 -2.82 -10.08 -15.26
CA SER A 174 -2.69 -10.09 -13.79
C SER A 174 -3.84 -9.32 -13.12
N ASP A 175 -4.31 -9.82 -11.98
CA ASP A 175 -5.35 -9.20 -11.15
C ASP A 175 -4.79 -8.51 -9.90
N MET A 176 -3.50 -8.22 -9.92
CA MET A 176 -2.72 -7.59 -8.86
C MET A 176 -1.81 -6.54 -9.46
N ALA A 177 -1.62 -5.45 -8.72
CA ALA A 177 -0.62 -4.44 -9.04
C ALA A 177 -0.07 -3.81 -7.75
N VAL A 178 1.25 -3.62 -7.73
CA VAL A 178 1.96 -2.80 -6.76
C VAL A 178 2.55 -1.64 -7.55
N ALA A 179 1.99 -0.44 -7.45
CA ALA A 179 2.39 0.67 -8.30
C ALA A 179 2.77 1.90 -7.48
N MET A 180 3.79 2.63 -7.93
CA MET A 180 4.26 3.86 -7.29
C MET A 180 4.41 4.99 -8.29
N ASP A 181 3.92 6.15 -7.90
CA ASP A 181 4.03 7.41 -8.61
C ASP A 181 4.87 8.37 -7.75
N PHE A 182 6.17 8.48 -8.05
CA PHE A 182 7.10 9.28 -7.26
C PHE A 182 6.82 10.78 -7.38
N ASP A 183 6.40 11.24 -8.56
CA ASP A 183 6.13 12.64 -8.85
C ASP A 183 4.91 13.15 -8.06
N ARG A 184 3.86 12.32 -7.97
CA ARG A 184 2.66 12.60 -7.16
C ARG A 184 2.76 12.12 -5.71
N ARG A 185 3.78 11.32 -5.37
CA ARG A 185 4.00 10.70 -4.05
C ARG A 185 2.84 9.79 -3.62
N LEU A 186 2.39 8.97 -4.56
CA LEU A 186 1.24 8.08 -4.39
C LEU A 186 1.66 6.63 -4.63
N GLY A 187 1.01 5.70 -3.92
CA GLY A 187 1.24 4.28 -4.08
C GLY A 187 -0.02 3.45 -3.91
N VAL A 188 -0.11 2.39 -4.69
CA VAL A 188 -1.21 1.42 -4.62
C VAL A 188 -0.64 0.02 -4.41
N VAL A 189 -1.20 -0.71 -3.46
CA VAL A 189 -1.04 -2.15 -3.32
C VAL A 189 -2.41 -2.78 -3.48
N TYR A 190 -2.67 -3.37 -4.65
CA TYR A 190 -3.95 -4.01 -4.98
C TYR A 190 -3.76 -5.51 -5.20
N GLY A 191 -4.48 -6.34 -4.46
CA GLY A 191 -4.51 -7.79 -4.62
C GLY A 191 -3.32 -8.57 -4.05
N SER A 192 -2.39 -7.88 -3.38
CA SER A 192 -1.31 -8.51 -2.62
C SER A 192 -1.57 -8.41 -1.12
N ALA A 193 -1.78 -9.55 -0.46
CA ALA A 193 -1.90 -9.63 0.99
C ALA A 193 -0.54 -9.66 1.72
N TYR A 194 0.56 -9.68 0.97
CA TYR A 194 1.90 -9.71 1.53
C TYR A 194 2.25 -8.35 2.14
N GLY A 195 2.37 -8.26 3.47
CA GLY A 195 2.76 -7.01 4.13
C GLY A 195 4.11 -6.46 3.63
N GLY A 196 5.00 -7.34 3.15
CA GLY A 196 6.24 -6.89 2.52
C GLY A 196 6.05 -6.09 1.23
N SER A 197 4.91 -6.21 0.53
CA SER A 197 4.56 -5.33 -0.60
C SER A 197 4.34 -3.89 -0.13
N VAL A 198 3.72 -3.69 1.03
CA VAL A 198 3.56 -2.36 1.66
C VAL A 198 4.92 -1.82 2.11
N LYS A 199 5.71 -2.64 2.81
CA LYS A 199 7.04 -2.24 3.32
C LYS A 199 8.01 -1.84 2.21
N LYS A 200 7.95 -2.50 1.05
CA LYS A 200 8.96 -2.35 -0.02
C LYS A 200 8.56 -1.35 -1.11
N LEU A 201 7.33 -0.85 -1.06
CA LEU A 201 6.88 0.22 -1.94
C LEU A 201 7.47 1.57 -1.49
N ILE A 202 7.63 1.75 -0.18
CA ILE A 202 8.32 2.88 0.47
C ILE A 202 9.76 2.52 0.80
#